data_AF-A0A935NZX7-F1
#
_entry.id   AF-A0A935NZX7-F1
#
_cell.length_a   1.000
_cell.length_b   1.000
_cell.length_c   1.000
_cell.angle_alpha   90.00
_cell.angle_beta   90.00
_cell.angle_gamma   90.00
#
_symmetry.space_group_name_H-M   'P 1'
#
loop_
_entity.id
_entity.type
_entity.pdbx_description
1 polymer ?
#
loop_
_entity_poly.entity_id
_entity_poly.type
_entity_poly.pdbx_seq_one_letter_code
_entity_poly.pdbx_strand_id
1 'polypeptide(L)'
;MGDDKFTPNRVALLRSDLDNALGAELAGKTLTLKNYTVHFNRALEMRSQLALQQSTSLLSALISAALNDTSVHGCGTEDLKGSYFAHEVKASFSPLVVVIDVAIDNKLFHVRWVESSPIAIPIPDESSAVWNAWVTRVLFTSTMKLVDTIKAAAPAPAPLPIATMQQRALL
;
A
#
# COMPACT_ATOMS: atom_id res chain seq x y z
N MET A 1 1.70 -13.52 1.34
CA MET A 1 0.50 -14.38 1.49
C MET A 1 -0.12 -14.63 0.12
N GLY A 2 -0.63 -15.84 -0.15
CA GLY A 2 -1.23 -16.19 -1.45
C GLY A 2 -2.67 -15.68 -1.60
N ASP A 3 -3.18 -15.59 -2.85
CA ASP A 3 -4.54 -15.13 -3.14
C ASP A 3 -5.63 -15.98 -2.46
N ASP A 4 -5.40 -17.28 -2.34
CA ASP A 4 -6.35 -18.26 -1.78
C ASP A 4 -6.54 -18.14 -0.25
N LYS A 5 -5.75 -17.27 0.40
CA LYS A 5 -5.74 -17.07 1.85
C LYS A 5 -6.46 -15.80 2.30
N PHE A 6 -7.00 -15.03 1.37
CA PHE A 6 -7.77 -13.82 1.69
C PHE A 6 -9.23 -14.03 1.34
N THR A 7 -10.10 -13.91 2.35
CA THR A 7 -11.54 -13.80 2.16
C THR A 7 -11.98 -12.42 2.63
N PRO A 8 -12.51 -11.55 1.74
CA PRO A 8 -12.72 -11.76 0.31
C PRO A 8 -11.42 -11.67 -0.52
N ASN A 9 -11.46 -12.21 -1.74
CA ASN A 9 -10.31 -12.23 -2.66
C ASN A 9 -9.80 -10.81 -2.91
N ARG A 10 -8.50 -10.57 -2.68
CA ARG A 10 -7.89 -9.23 -2.78
C ARG A 10 -8.04 -8.60 -4.16
N VAL A 11 -7.96 -9.37 -5.24
CA VAL A 11 -8.13 -8.88 -6.61
C VAL A 11 -9.59 -8.47 -6.85
N ALA A 12 -10.54 -9.21 -6.29
CA ALA A 12 -11.95 -8.85 -6.35
C ALA A 12 -12.23 -7.54 -5.58
N LEU A 13 -11.62 -7.35 -4.40
CA LEU A 13 -11.69 -6.09 -3.66
C LEU A 13 -11.11 -4.93 -4.47
N LEU A 14 -9.89 -5.08 -4.99
CA LEU A 14 -9.24 -4.05 -5.81
C LEU A 14 -10.10 -3.66 -7.01
N ARG A 15 -10.66 -4.64 -7.72
CA ARG A 15 -11.55 -4.38 -8.85
C ARG A 15 -12.80 -3.61 -8.40
N SER A 16 -13.48 -4.08 -7.36
CA SER A 16 -14.71 -3.44 -6.86
C SER A 16 -14.44 -1.98 -6.45
N ASP A 17 -13.34 -1.74 -5.75
CA ASP A 17 -12.95 -0.40 -5.28
C ASP A 17 -12.60 0.54 -6.45
N LEU A 18 -11.87 0.04 -7.45
CA LEU A 18 -11.54 0.80 -8.65
C LEU A 18 -12.78 1.09 -9.51
N ASP A 19 -13.67 0.12 -9.71
CA ASP A 19 -14.91 0.29 -10.46
C ASP A 19 -15.81 1.33 -9.77
N ASN A 20 -15.91 1.29 -8.43
CA ASN A 20 -16.68 2.27 -7.65
C ASN A 20 -16.09 3.68 -7.71
N ALA A 21 -14.76 3.82 -7.68
CA ALA A 21 -14.10 5.12 -7.58
C ALA A 21 -13.80 5.78 -8.93
N LEU A 22 -13.59 4.99 -9.98
CA LEU A 22 -13.10 5.41 -11.29
C LEU A 22 -13.87 4.80 -12.48
N GLY A 23 -14.98 4.08 -12.26
CA GLY A 23 -15.67 3.34 -13.31
C GLY A 23 -15.99 4.15 -14.58
N ALA A 24 -16.42 5.41 -14.42
CA ALA A 24 -16.65 6.31 -15.55
C ALA A 24 -15.34 6.75 -16.24
N GLU A 25 -14.27 6.97 -15.49
CA GLU A 25 -12.95 7.41 -15.99
C GLU A 25 -12.16 6.26 -16.65
N LEU A 26 -12.46 5.02 -16.28
CA LEU A 26 -11.88 3.79 -16.81
C LEU A 26 -12.71 3.16 -17.93
N ALA A 27 -13.90 3.69 -18.23
CA ALA A 27 -14.76 3.19 -19.29
C ALA A 27 -14.00 3.18 -20.64
N GLY A 28 -13.92 2.00 -21.27
CA GLY A 28 -13.22 1.80 -22.55
C GLY A 28 -11.69 1.73 -22.44
N LYS A 29 -11.10 1.82 -21.24
CA LYS A 29 -9.67 1.65 -21.02
C LYS A 29 -9.32 0.20 -20.69
N THR A 30 -8.09 -0.21 -21.01
CA THR A 30 -7.59 -1.53 -20.61
C THR A 30 -6.80 -1.41 -19.31
N LEU A 31 -7.30 -2.06 -18.26
CA LEU A 31 -6.62 -2.16 -16.98
C LEU A 31 -5.92 -3.52 -16.85
N THR A 32 -4.61 -3.50 -16.63
CA THR A 32 -3.80 -4.70 -16.40
C THR A 32 -3.16 -4.64 -15.03
N LEU A 33 -3.51 -5.57 -14.14
CA LEU A 33 -2.80 -5.76 -12.88
C LEU A 33 -1.45 -6.42 -13.16
N LYS A 34 -0.35 -5.71 -12.87
CA LYS A 34 1.02 -6.22 -13.05
C LYS A 34 1.55 -6.87 -11.79
N ASN A 35 1.20 -6.33 -10.64
CA ASN A 35 1.63 -6.81 -9.33
C ASN A 35 0.59 -6.46 -8.28
N TYR A 36 0.34 -7.39 -7.36
CA TYR A 36 -0.42 -7.11 -6.15
C TYR A 36 0.08 -8.01 -5.03
N THR A 37 0.95 -7.45 -4.19
CA THR A 37 1.57 -8.19 -3.09
C THR A 37 1.16 -7.62 -1.75
N VAL A 38 0.94 -8.53 -0.81
CA VAL A 38 0.61 -8.24 0.58
C VAL A 38 1.58 -9.02 1.45
N HIS A 39 2.43 -8.29 2.16
CA HIS A 39 3.45 -8.80 3.05
C HIS A 39 3.10 -8.42 4.48
N PHE A 40 2.96 -9.42 5.36
CA PHE A 40 2.89 -9.18 6.78
C PHE A 40 4.29 -9.37 7.37
N ASN A 41 4.92 -8.29 7.77
CA ASN A 41 6.30 -8.32 8.24
C ASN A 41 6.35 -8.52 9.76
N ARG A 42 6.56 -9.77 10.18
CA ARG A 42 6.69 -10.15 11.60
C ARG A 42 8.10 -9.98 12.16
N ALA A 43 9.06 -9.49 11.37
CA ALA A 43 10.44 -9.35 11.83
C ALA A 43 10.53 -8.38 13.02
N LEU A 44 9.65 -7.38 13.13
CA LEU A 44 9.61 -6.50 14.30
C LEU A 44 9.22 -7.25 15.58
N GLU A 45 8.13 -8.01 15.52
CA GLU A 45 7.61 -8.81 16.64
C GLU A 45 8.58 -9.93 17.04
N MET A 46 9.18 -10.62 16.08
CA MET A 46 10.17 -11.65 16.37
C MET A 46 11.42 -11.05 17.03
N ARG A 47 11.88 -9.88 16.58
CA ARG A 47 13.01 -9.17 17.21
C ARG A 47 12.67 -8.69 18.61
N SER A 48 11.48 -8.17 18.85
CA SER A 48 11.06 -7.75 20.20
C SER A 48 10.91 -8.94 21.15
N GLN A 49 10.37 -10.07 20.68
CA GLN A 49 10.29 -11.31 21.47
C GLN A 49 11.66 -11.88 21.81
N LEU A 50 12.59 -11.89 20.84
CA LEU A 50 13.98 -12.30 21.08
C LEU A 50 14.68 -11.38 22.08
N ALA A 51 14.51 -10.05 21.96
CA ALA A 51 15.08 -9.10 22.92
C ALA A 51 14.56 -9.32 24.35
N LEU A 52 13.28 -9.66 24.51
CA LEU A 52 12.69 -9.99 25.82
C LEU A 52 13.23 -11.32 26.38
N GLN A 53 13.38 -12.35 25.55
CA GLN A 53 13.88 -13.66 25.97
C GLN A 53 15.39 -13.69 26.24
N GLN A 54 16.18 -12.82 25.61
CA GLN A 54 17.63 -12.82 25.71
C GLN A 54 18.20 -11.82 26.74
N SER A 55 17.36 -11.19 27.56
CA SER A 55 17.75 -10.18 28.56
C SER A 55 18.69 -10.66 29.70
N THR A 56 19.27 -11.86 29.61
CA THR A 56 20.09 -12.48 30.65
C THR A 56 21.61 -12.52 30.39
N SER A 57 22.12 -11.95 29.29
CA SER A 57 23.56 -12.02 28.94
C SER A 57 24.06 -10.77 28.21
N LEU A 58 25.25 -10.25 28.55
CA LEU A 58 25.90 -9.11 27.86
C LEU A 58 26.10 -9.34 26.35
N LEU A 59 26.16 -10.60 25.91
CA LEU A 59 26.27 -10.95 24.49
C LEU A 59 24.96 -10.67 23.72
N SER A 60 23.81 -10.69 24.40
CA SER A 60 22.51 -10.44 23.77
C SER A 60 22.25 -8.99 23.44
N ALA A 61 22.85 -8.05 24.18
CA ALA A 61 22.76 -6.62 23.89
C ALA A 61 23.42 -6.29 22.54
N LEU A 62 24.51 -6.98 22.20
CA LEU A 62 25.20 -6.84 20.93
C LEU A 62 24.41 -7.46 19.76
N ILE A 63 23.81 -8.64 19.98
CA ILE A 63 22.97 -9.33 18.98
C ILE A 63 21.68 -8.54 18.71
N SER A 64 21.06 -7.99 19.75
CA SER A 64 19.85 -7.16 19.62
C SER A 64 20.12 -5.87 18.84
N ALA A 65 21.30 -5.25 19.02
CA ALA A 65 21.71 -4.09 18.25
C ALA A 65 21.94 -4.42 16.76
N ALA A 66 22.55 -5.57 16.46
CA ALA A 66 22.77 -6.03 15.09
C ALA A 66 21.46 -6.47 14.38
N LEU A 67 20.52 -7.07 15.10
CA LEU A 67 19.22 -7.48 14.55
C LEU A 67 18.26 -6.29 14.38
N ASN A 68 18.39 -5.25 15.20
CA ASN A 68 17.60 -4.02 15.08
C ASN A 68 18.15 -3.05 14.02
N ASP A 69 19.20 -3.43 13.30
CA ASP A 69 19.61 -2.68 12.13
C ASP A 69 18.49 -2.73 11.08
N THR A 70 17.77 -1.62 10.99
CA THR A 70 16.70 -1.38 10.02
C THR A 70 17.20 -0.49 8.89
N SER A 71 18.51 -0.22 8.85
CA SER A 71 19.11 0.53 7.75
C SER A 71 19.05 -0.34 6.49
N VAL A 72 18.26 0.13 5.54
CA VAL A 72 18.27 -0.39 4.19
C VAL A 72 19.42 0.33 3.49
N HIS A 73 20.58 -0.33 3.40
CA HIS A 73 21.72 0.21 2.66
C HIS A 73 21.55 -0.06 1.16
N GLY A 74 21.21 0.97 0.39
CA GLY A 74 21.34 0.97 -1.07
C GLY A 74 20.14 0.48 -1.88
N CYS A 75 18.99 0.17 -1.27
CA CYS A 75 17.75 -0.13 -1.99
C CYS A 75 16.83 1.10 -2.04
N GLY A 76 16.28 1.42 -3.21
CA GLY A 76 15.21 2.42 -3.30
C GLY A 76 13.96 1.98 -2.53
N THR A 77 13.05 2.91 -2.25
CA THR A 77 11.74 2.61 -1.60
C THR A 77 10.98 1.49 -2.29
N GLU A 78 11.17 1.36 -3.60
CA GLU A 78 10.51 0.37 -4.47
C GLU A 78 11.16 -1.01 -4.44
N ASP A 79 12.41 -1.12 -4.00
CA ASP A 79 13.19 -2.37 -4.00
C ASP A 79 12.97 -3.23 -2.75
N LEU A 80 12.14 -2.75 -1.81
CA LEU A 80 12.03 -3.35 -0.50
C LEU A 80 11.28 -4.69 -0.46
N LYS A 81 10.57 -5.12 -1.51
CA LYS A 81 9.87 -6.44 -1.64
C LYS A 81 9.29 -6.99 -0.32
N GLY A 82 8.53 -6.19 0.42
CA GLY A 82 7.91 -6.56 1.70
C GLY A 82 8.67 -6.14 2.96
N SER A 83 9.83 -5.50 2.81
CA SER A 83 10.54 -4.76 3.84
C SER A 83 10.02 -3.32 3.97
N TYR A 84 10.42 -2.64 5.03
CA TYR A 84 9.99 -1.29 5.38
C TYR A 84 11.13 -0.51 6.03
N PHE A 85 11.11 0.81 5.90
CA PHE A 85 11.98 1.68 6.69
C PHE A 85 11.36 1.92 8.07
N ALA A 86 12.19 1.99 9.11
CA ALA A 86 11.71 2.16 10.49
C ALA A 86 10.78 3.37 10.68
N HIS A 87 11.01 4.47 9.94
CA HIS A 87 10.18 5.67 10.04
C HIS A 87 8.78 5.54 9.40
N GLU A 88 8.55 4.51 8.57
CA GLU A 88 7.23 4.25 7.97
C GLU A 88 6.26 3.60 8.96
N VAL A 89 6.81 2.97 10.00
CA VAL A 89 6.08 2.19 11.00
C VAL A 89 5.81 3.07 12.20
N LYS A 90 4.58 3.57 12.31
CA LYS A 90 4.17 4.51 13.37
C LYS A 90 3.83 3.83 14.69
N ALA A 91 3.55 2.53 14.69
CA ALA A 91 3.18 1.76 15.88
C ALA A 91 4.13 0.58 16.09
N SER A 92 4.31 0.15 17.33
CA SER A 92 5.24 -0.92 17.72
C SER A 92 4.86 -2.33 17.22
N PHE A 93 3.81 -2.46 16.41
CA PHE A 93 3.27 -3.73 15.94
C PHE A 93 3.66 -4.01 14.48
N SER A 94 3.74 -5.30 14.14
CA SER A 94 4.11 -5.81 12.82
C SER A 94 3.32 -5.11 11.70
N PRO A 95 3.99 -4.50 10.71
CA PRO A 95 3.31 -3.82 9.63
C PRO A 95 2.83 -4.76 8.52
N LEU A 96 1.74 -4.36 7.87
CA LEU A 96 1.35 -4.85 6.56
C LEU A 96 1.94 -3.91 5.50
N VAL A 97 2.64 -4.50 4.53
CA VAL A 97 3.16 -3.80 3.36
C VAL A 97 2.38 -4.28 2.15
N VAL A 98 1.71 -3.34 1.48
CA VAL A 98 0.92 -3.58 0.28
C VAL A 98 1.57 -2.88 -0.90
N VAL A 99 1.79 -3.61 -1.99
CA VAL A 99 2.31 -3.06 -3.24
C VAL A 99 1.34 -3.40 -4.36
N ILE A 100 0.91 -2.38 -5.10
CA ILE A 100 -0.02 -2.49 -6.22
C ILE A 100 0.61 -1.83 -7.44
N ASP A 101 0.82 -2.62 -8.50
CA ASP A 101 1.24 -2.13 -9.82
C ASP A 101 0.11 -2.37 -10.82
N VAL A 102 -0.45 -1.30 -11.37
CA VAL A 102 -1.52 -1.34 -12.35
C VAL A 102 -1.11 -0.56 -13.59
N ALA A 103 -1.30 -1.14 -14.77
CA ALA A 103 -1.15 -0.44 -16.03
C ALA A 103 -2.53 -0.09 -16.61
N ILE A 104 -2.74 1.18 -16.97
CA ILE A 104 -3.93 1.67 -17.68
C ILE A 104 -3.46 2.24 -19.01
N ASP A 105 -3.93 1.66 -20.12
CA ASP A 105 -3.54 2.05 -21.49
C ASP A 105 -1.99 2.20 -21.64
N ASN A 106 -1.25 1.20 -21.16
CA ASN A 106 0.21 1.14 -21.11
C ASN A 106 0.92 2.14 -20.18
N LYS A 107 0.20 2.98 -19.43
CA LYS A 107 0.78 3.81 -18.38
C LYS A 107 0.79 3.06 -17.05
N LEU A 108 1.97 2.87 -16.47
CA LEU A 108 2.16 2.19 -15.19
C LEU A 108 1.89 3.14 -14.03
N PHE A 109 1.11 2.66 -13.07
CA PHE A 109 0.84 3.27 -11.79
C PHE A 109 1.32 2.34 -10.68
N HIS A 110 2.11 2.88 -9.77
CA HIS A 110 2.69 2.17 -8.65
C HIS A 110 2.19 2.79 -7.34
N VAL A 111 1.76 1.94 -6.41
CA VAL A 111 1.51 2.34 -5.02
C VAL A 111 2.13 1.33 -4.08
N ARG A 112 2.91 1.86 -3.12
CA ARG A 112 3.34 1.18 -1.92
C ARG A 112 2.70 1.80 -0.69
N TRP A 113 2.12 0.96 0.16
CA TRP A 113 1.49 1.35 1.42
C TRP A 113 2.01 0.50 2.57
N VAL A 114 2.39 1.14 3.66
CA VAL A 114 2.89 0.48 4.88
C VAL A 114 2.00 0.92 6.03
N GLU A 115 1.40 -0.04 6.72
CA GLU A 115 0.55 0.26 7.86
C GLU A 115 0.75 -0.75 8.98
N SER A 116 1.04 -0.24 10.17
CA SER A 116 1.08 -1.03 11.39
C SER A 116 -0.31 -1.26 11.94
N SER A 117 -0.54 -2.44 12.51
CA SER A 117 -1.75 -2.67 13.29
C SER A 117 -1.80 -1.73 14.49
N PRO A 118 -2.97 -1.18 14.86
CA PRO A 118 -3.12 -0.39 16.09
C PRO A 118 -3.08 -1.26 17.35
N ILE A 119 -3.25 -2.58 17.21
CA ILE A 119 -3.29 -3.55 18.31
C ILE A 119 -2.30 -4.69 18.06
N ALA A 120 -1.88 -5.36 19.12
CA ALA A 120 -1.22 -6.66 19.00
C ALA A 120 -2.21 -7.64 18.36
N ILE A 121 -2.00 -7.99 17.10
CA ILE A 121 -2.76 -9.07 16.48
C ILE A 121 -1.99 -10.34 16.77
N PRO A 122 -2.58 -11.33 17.48
CA PRO A 122 -2.00 -12.66 17.59
C PRO A 122 -1.67 -13.20 16.20
N ILE A 123 -0.76 -14.18 16.12
CA ILE A 123 -0.38 -14.93 14.91
C ILE A 123 -1.55 -14.96 13.92
N PRO A 124 -1.37 -14.60 12.63
CA PRO A 124 -2.46 -14.45 11.67
C PRO A 124 -3.44 -15.62 11.78
N ASP A 125 -4.52 -15.37 12.51
CA ASP A 125 -5.63 -16.28 12.61
C ASP A 125 -6.59 -15.75 11.57
N GLU A 126 -6.57 -16.39 10.41
CA GLU A 126 -7.39 -16.01 9.26
C GLU A 126 -8.90 -16.11 9.59
N SER A 127 -9.27 -16.74 10.71
CA SER A 127 -10.64 -16.76 11.26
C SER A 127 -10.96 -15.54 12.15
N SER A 128 -9.96 -14.75 12.55
CA SER A 128 -10.15 -13.57 13.39
C SER A 128 -10.83 -12.45 12.60
N ALA A 129 -12.06 -12.13 12.98
CA ALA A 129 -12.80 -11.00 12.44
C ALA A 129 -12.02 -9.67 12.56
N VAL A 130 -11.23 -9.51 13.63
CA VAL A 130 -10.42 -8.31 13.87
C VAL A 130 -9.26 -8.21 12.87
N TRP A 131 -8.57 -9.33 12.62
CA TRP A 131 -7.51 -9.40 11.59
C TRP A 131 -8.09 -9.10 10.21
N ASN A 132 -9.18 -9.75 9.84
CA ASN A 132 -9.81 -9.58 8.53
C ASN A 132 -10.31 -8.16 8.32
N ALA A 133 -10.93 -7.54 9.33
CA ALA A 133 -11.37 -6.15 9.27
C ALA A 133 -10.19 -5.18 9.10
N TRP A 134 -9.10 -5.39 9.83
CA TRP A 134 -7.90 -4.56 9.70
C TRP A 134 -7.25 -4.71 8.32
N VAL A 135 -7.00 -5.95 7.87
CA VAL A 135 -6.44 -6.21 6.52
C VAL A 135 -7.33 -5.58 5.45
N THR A 136 -8.64 -5.79 5.50
CA THR A 136 -9.59 -5.22 4.54
C THR A 136 -9.48 -3.69 4.49
N ARG A 137 -9.41 -3.03 5.66
CA ARG A 137 -9.20 -1.58 5.73
C ARG A 137 -7.88 -1.15 5.10
N VAL A 138 -6.78 -1.86 5.37
CA VAL A 138 -5.46 -1.54 4.80
C VAL A 138 -5.47 -1.71 3.28
N LEU A 139 -6.08 -2.78 2.77
CA LEU A 139 -6.23 -3.00 1.33
C LEU A 139 -7.06 -1.88 0.69
N PHE A 140 -8.23 -1.55 1.25
CA PHE A 140 -9.06 -0.44 0.78
C PHE A 140 -8.28 0.89 0.76
N THR A 141 -7.56 1.21 1.84
CA THR A 141 -6.75 2.43 1.94
C THR A 141 -5.67 2.48 0.86
N SER A 142 -4.99 1.36 0.62
CA SER A 142 -3.98 1.27 -0.44
C SER A 142 -4.59 1.43 -1.84
N THR A 143 -5.80 0.90 -2.09
CA THR A 143 -6.53 1.11 -3.34
C THR A 143 -6.93 2.57 -3.53
N MET A 144 -7.42 3.24 -2.48
CA MET A 144 -7.78 4.66 -2.58
C MET A 144 -6.56 5.54 -2.87
N LYS A 145 -5.39 5.19 -2.33
CA LYS A 145 -4.14 5.87 -2.70
C LYS A 145 -3.75 5.65 -4.18
N LEU A 146 -4.04 4.48 -4.73
CA LEU A 146 -3.89 4.22 -6.17
C LEU A 146 -4.86 5.09 -6.99
N VAL A 147 -6.12 5.18 -6.56
CA VAL A 147 -7.11 6.06 -7.19
C VAL A 147 -6.61 7.51 -7.21
N ASP A 148 -6.13 8.02 -6.08
CA ASP A 148 -5.60 9.38 -5.99
C ASP A 148 -4.40 9.59 -6.93
N THR A 149 -3.52 8.59 -7.03
CA THR A 149 -2.37 8.61 -7.93
C THR A 149 -2.80 8.64 -9.40
N ILE A 150 -3.83 7.88 -9.76
CA ILE A 150 -4.40 7.88 -11.12
C ILE A 150 -5.02 9.25 -11.44
N LYS A 151 -5.82 9.80 -10.52
CA LYS A 151 -6.48 11.11 -10.69
C LYS A 151 -5.47 12.26 -10.79
N ALA A 152 -4.43 12.25 -9.96
CA ALA A 152 -3.37 13.27 -10.00
C ALA A 152 -2.58 13.24 -11.32
N ALA A 153 -2.57 12.10 -12.01
CA ALA A 153 -1.90 11.93 -13.29
C ALA A 153 -2.81 12.19 -14.51
N ALA A 154 -4.07 12.57 -14.28
CA ALA A 154 -4.99 12.94 -15.34
C ALA A 154 -4.51 14.25 -16.01
N PRO A 155 -4.63 14.36 -17.34
CA PRO A 155 -4.29 15.60 -18.03
C PRO A 155 -5.16 16.75 -17.50
N ALA A 156 -4.56 17.93 -17.32
CA ALA A 156 -5.29 19.13 -16.95
C ALA A 156 -6.44 19.37 -17.95
N PRO A 157 -7.62 19.84 -17.49
CA PRO A 157 -8.71 20.17 -18.40
C PRO A 157 -8.22 21.19 -19.42
N ALA A 158 -8.54 20.96 -20.70
CA ALA A 158 -8.19 21.90 -21.75
C ALA A 158 -8.72 23.30 -21.38
N PRO A 159 -7.93 24.37 -21.60
CA PRO A 159 -8.40 25.73 -21.35
C PRO A 159 -9.69 25.96 -22.13
N LEU A 160 -10.69 26.53 -21.47
CA LEU A 160 -11.95 26.87 -22.12
C LEU A 160 -11.66 27.74 -23.36
N PRO A 161 -12.31 27.47 -24.50
CA PRO A 161 -12.16 28.33 -25.66
C PRO A 161 -12.54 29.75 -25.25
N ILE A 162 -11.60 30.69 -25.35
CA ILE A 162 -11.87 32.10 -25.14
C ILE A 162 -12.93 32.47 -26.19
N ALA A 163 -14.15 32.70 -25.74
CA ALA A 163 -15.22 33.16 -26.62
C ALA A 163 -14.79 34.53 -27.15
N THR A 164 -14.33 34.55 -28.41
CA THR A 164 -14.03 35.79 -29.11
C THR A 164 -15.34 36.55 -29.25
N MET A 165 -15.59 37.50 -28.34
CA MET A 165 -16.69 38.45 -28.48
C MET A 165 -16.43 39.25 -29.76
N GLN A 166 -17.01 38.82 -30.88
CA GLN A 166 -17.16 39.67 -32.05
C GLN A 166 -18.06 40.84 -31.64
N GLN A 167 -17.46 41.98 -31.30
CA GLN A 167 -18.13 43.26 -31.28
C GLN A 167 -18.63 43.55 -32.71
N ARG A 168 -19.90 43.19 -32.98
CA ARG A 168 -20.62 43.75 -34.12
C ARG A 168 -20.86 45.23 -33.82
N ALA A 169 -19.99 46.07 -34.38
CA ALA A 169 -20.28 47.48 -34.55
C ALA A 169 -21.48 47.59 -35.50
N LEU A 170 -22.62 48.02 -34.97
CA LEU A 170 -23.74 48.50 -35.78
C LEU A 170 -23.37 49.91 -36.24
N LEU A 171 -23.20 50.08 -37.55
CA LEU A 171 -23.25 51.36 -38.25
C LEU A 171 -24.64 51.49 -38.90
#